data_AF-A0A1F5DP75-F1
#
_entry.id   AF-A0A1F5DP75-F1
#
_cell.length_a   1.000
_cell.length_b   1.000
_cell.length_c   1.000
_cell.angle_alpha   90.00
_cell.angle_beta   90.00
_cell.angle_gamma   90.00
#
_symmetry.space_group_name_H-M   'P 1'
#
loop_
_entity.id
_entity.type
_entity.pdbx_description
1 polymer ?
#
loop_
_entity_poly.entity_id
_entity_poly.type
_entity_poly.pdbx_seq_one_letter_code
_entity_poly.pdbx_strand_id
1 'polypeptide(L)'
;MTNFLDSGLDYQPLLSIGLTQDQAKKMVAVVMPLVQLKLQTKVEAVLGTEKMVELKTRADKQKSDFMASLTLIDEAYRAKTGKYVMELMRQLINEHLKLMAQVITKAKKGLKDA
;
A
#
# COMPACT_ATOMS: atom_id res chain seq x y z
N MET A 1 13.04 -2.97 15.65
CA MET A 1 12.76 -2.11 14.49
C MET A 1 11.25 -2.01 14.36
N THR A 2 10.67 -0.85 14.66
CA THR A 2 9.27 -0.58 14.38
C THR A 2 9.11 -0.56 12.86
N ASN A 3 8.36 -1.51 12.30
CA ASN A 3 8.04 -1.48 10.88
C ASN A 3 7.32 -0.16 10.60
N PHE A 4 7.96 0.74 9.87
CA PHE A 4 7.39 2.04 9.48
C PHE A 4 6.05 1.88 8.74
N LEU A 5 5.83 0.69 8.17
CA LEU A 5 4.60 0.26 7.52
C LEU A 5 3.44 -0.03 8.46
N ASP A 6 3.68 -0.41 9.73
CA ASP A 6 2.62 -0.76 10.70
C ASP A 6 2.00 0.48 11.38
N SER A 7 2.70 1.63 11.34
CA SER A 7 2.19 2.87 11.96
C SER A 7 0.99 3.41 11.19
N GLY A 8 -0.19 3.39 11.82
CA GLY A 8 -1.44 3.91 11.25
C GLY A 8 -2.16 2.95 10.28
N LEU A 9 -1.83 1.67 10.30
CA LEU A 9 -2.67 0.64 9.67
C LEU A 9 -3.90 0.34 10.55
N ASP A 10 -5.05 0.24 9.90
CA ASP A 10 -6.31 -0.11 10.56
C ASP A 10 -6.62 -1.60 10.39
N TYR A 11 -6.30 -2.36 11.43
CA TYR A 11 -6.59 -3.80 11.49
C TYR A 11 -7.99 -4.12 12.03
N GLN A 12 -8.72 -3.14 12.59
CA GLN A 12 -10.01 -3.39 13.24
C GLN A 12 -11.03 -4.13 12.35
N PRO A 13 -11.13 -3.84 11.04
CA PRO A 13 -12.03 -4.60 10.17
C PRO A 13 -11.75 -6.11 10.17
N LEU A 14 -10.47 -6.51 10.21
CA LEU A 14 -10.08 -7.93 10.24
C LEU A 14 -10.26 -8.55 11.62
N LEU A 15 -9.95 -7.80 12.69
CA LEU A 15 -10.15 -8.26 14.06
C LEU A 15 -11.64 -8.51 14.35
N SER A 16 -12.52 -7.63 13.87
CA SER A 16 -13.98 -7.72 14.06
C SER A 16 -14.61 -8.98 13.47
N ILE A 17 -13.94 -9.63 12.50
CA ILE A 17 -14.40 -10.87 11.86
C ILE A 17 -13.70 -12.13 12.41
N GLY A 18 -12.98 -11.96 13.53
CA GLY A 18 -12.37 -13.03 14.32
C GLY A 18 -10.93 -13.39 13.93
N LEU A 19 -10.22 -12.56 13.16
CA LEU A 19 -8.78 -12.77 12.94
C LEU A 19 -7.98 -12.29 14.16
N THR A 20 -6.87 -12.97 14.44
CA THR A 20 -5.88 -12.48 15.42
C THR A 20 -5.06 -11.32 14.82
N GLN A 21 -4.41 -10.54 15.69
CA GLN A 21 -3.50 -9.47 15.27
C GLN A 21 -2.41 -9.97 14.30
N ASP A 22 -1.84 -11.14 14.57
CA ASP A 22 -0.79 -11.72 13.71
C ASP A 22 -1.33 -12.15 12.35
N GLN A 23 -2.56 -12.68 12.30
CA GLN A 23 -3.23 -12.96 11.03
C GLN A 23 -3.52 -11.67 10.26
N ALA A 24 -3.98 -10.62 10.93
CA ALA A 24 -4.23 -9.32 10.31
C ALA A 24 -2.94 -8.65 9.77
N LYS A 25 -1.80 -8.84 10.45
CA LYS A 25 -0.50 -8.40 9.94
C LYS A 25 -0.07 -9.16 8.68
N LYS A 26 -0.26 -10.49 8.67
CA LYS A 26 0.04 -11.31 7.48
C LYS A 26 -0.80 -10.89 6.26
N MET A 27 -2.03 -10.42 6.49
CA MET A 27 -2.90 -9.89 5.45
C MET A 27 -2.33 -8.64 4.75
N VAL A 28 -1.52 -7.82 5.43
CA VAL A 28 -0.83 -6.68 4.80
C VAL A 28 0.10 -7.15 3.69
N ALA A 29 0.87 -8.22 3.94
CA ALA A 29 1.77 -8.79 2.93
C ALA A 29 1.00 -9.32 1.72
N VAL A 30 -0.19 -9.90 1.93
CA VAL A 30 -1.06 -10.41 0.86
C VAL A 30 -1.56 -9.28 -0.05
N VAL A 31 -1.92 -8.12 0.50
CA VAL A 31 -2.43 -6.99 -0.30
C VAL A 31 -1.35 -6.09 -0.87
N MET A 32 -0.10 -6.22 -0.40
CA MET A 32 0.99 -5.34 -0.79
C MET A 32 1.22 -5.25 -2.30
N PRO A 33 1.19 -6.35 -3.09
CA PRO A 33 1.36 -6.25 -4.54
C PRO A 33 0.26 -5.41 -5.22
N LEU A 34 -0.99 -5.53 -4.76
CA LEU A 34 -2.12 -4.74 -5.28
C LEU A 34 -1.99 -3.27 -4.89
N VAL A 35 -1.56 -3.00 -3.67
CA VAL A 35 -1.27 -1.64 -3.19
C VAL A 35 -0.17 -1.01 -4.01
N GLN A 36 0.94 -1.73 -4.27
CA GLN A 36 2.06 -1.23 -5.08
C GLN A 36 1.61 -0.87 -6.50
N LEU A 37 0.82 -1.74 -7.16
CA LEU A 37 0.28 -1.46 -8.49
C LEU A 37 -0.60 -0.20 -8.49
N LYS A 38 -1.57 -0.10 -7.57
CA LYS A 38 -2.43 1.09 -7.47
C LYS A 38 -1.66 2.35 -7.11
N LEU A 39 -0.66 2.24 -6.25
CA LEU A 39 0.20 3.35 -5.86
C LEU A 39 0.99 3.85 -7.06
N GLN A 40 1.61 2.95 -7.82
CA GLN A 40 2.33 3.29 -9.04
C GLN A 40 1.42 4.02 -10.03
N THR A 41 0.23 3.50 -10.30
CA THR A 41 -0.73 4.16 -11.21
C THR A 41 -1.12 5.56 -10.72
N LYS A 42 -1.38 5.74 -9.41
CA LYS A 42 -1.74 7.04 -8.85
C LYS A 42 -0.59 8.05 -8.90
N VAL A 43 0.63 7.60 -8.58
CA VAL A 43 1.83 8.44 -8.63
C VAL A 43 2.13 8.82 -10.08
N GLU A 44 2.05 7.87 -11.01
CA GLU A 44 2.27 8.10 -12.43
C GLU A 44 1.22 9.05 -13.02
N ALA A 45 -0.05 8.95 -12.63
CA ALA A 45 -1.08 9.89 -13.07
C ALA A 45 -0.80 11.34 -12.64
N VAL A 46 -0.08 11.53 -11.53
CA VAL A 46 0.31 12.85 -11.04
C VAL A 46 1.61 13.32 -11.66
N LEU A 47 2.65 12.49 -11.66
CA LEU A 47 3.99 12.88 -12.12
C LEU A 47 4.15 12.83 -13.64
N GLY A 48 3.36 12.00 -14.31
CA GLY A 48 3.50 11.64 -15.71
C GLY A 48 4.53 10.53 -15.93
N THR A 49 4.34 9.76 -17.00
CA THR A 49 5.21 8.63 -17.37
C THR A 49 6.66 9.07 -17.59
N GLU A 50 6.89 10.21 -18.25
CA GLU A 50 8.25 10.73 -18.50
C GLU A 50 9.02 10.98 -17.20
N LYS A 51 8.38 11.62 -16.22
CA LYS A 51 9.01 11.89 -14.93
C LYS A 51 9.27 10.62 -14.14
N MET A 52 8.36 9.64 -14.22
CA MET A 52 8.56 8.33 -13.59
C MET A 52 9.76 7.58 -14.19
N VAL A 53 9.92 7.61 -15.52
CA VAL A 53 11.09 7.02 -16.20
C VAL A 53 12.38 7.73 -15.80
N GLU A 54 12.38 9.06 -15.73
CA GLU A 54 13.53 9.86 -15.28
C GLU A 54 13.95 9.48 -13.84
N LEU A 55 12.99 9.43 -12.91
CA LEU A 55 13.24 9.09 -11.51
C LEU A 55 13.77 7.67 -11.35
N LYS A 56 13.19 6.71 -12.08
CA LYS A 56 13.68 5.32 -12.10
C LYS A 56 15.10 5.23 -12.64
N THR A 57 15.39 5.88 -13.76
CA THR A 57 16.73 5.93 -14.36
C THR A 57 17.75 6.56 -13.39
N ARG A 58 17.34 7.60 -12.64
CA ARG A 58 18.19 8.25 -11.64
C ARG A 58 18.48 7.32 -10.46
N ALA A 59 17.48 6.59 -9.97
CA ALA A 59 17.66 5.60 -8.90
C ALA A 59 18.58 4.45 -9.33
N ASP A 60 18.39 3.92 -10.55
CA ASP A 60 19.23 2.85 -11.12
C ASP A 60 20.69 3.29 -11.26
N LYS A 61 20.94 4.52 -11.72
CA LYS A 61 22.29 5.11 -11.79
C LYS A 61 22.96 5.25 -10.43
N GLN A 62 22.18 5.49 -9.38
CA GLN A 62 22.68 5.62 -8.01
C GLN A 62 22.88 4.26 -7.33
N LYS A 63 22.56 3.14 -7.99
CA LYS A 63 22.48 1.80 -7.37
C LYS A 63 21.65 1.83 -6.09
N SER A 64 20.64 2.70 -6.07
CA SER A 64 19.78 2.93 -4.92
C SER A 64 18.99 1.66 -4.61
N ASP A 65 18.88 1.32 -3.33
CA ASP A 65 17.93 0.30 -2.93
C ASP A 65 16.48 0.78 -3.19
N PHE A 66 15.53 -0.15 -3.01
CA PHE A 66 14.11 0.13 -3.21
C PHE A 66 13.63 1.32 -2.38
N MET A 67 14.16 1.51 -1.16
CA MET A 67 13.76 2.59 -0.26
C MET A 67 14.26 3.95 -0.74
N ALA A 68 15.52 4.03 -1.19
CA ALA A 68 16.07 5.26 -1.78
C ALA A 68 15.35 5.64 -3.09
N SER A 69 14.94 4.65 -3.89
CA SER A 69 14.11 4.88 -5.08
C SER A 69 12.74 5.45 -4.72
N LEU A 70 12.13 4.94 -3.64
CA LEU A 70 10.87 5.43 -3.09
C LEU A 70 10.97 6.86 -2.57
N THR A 71 12.09 7.23 -1.95
CA THR A 71 12.32 8.61 -1.48
C THR A 71 12.35 9.61 -2.63
N LEU A 72 13.03 9.30 -3.74
CA LEU A 72 13.05 10.17 -4.92
C LEU A 72 11.66 10.38 -5.53
N ILE A 73 10.84 9.32 -5.52
CA ILE A 73 9.45 9.38 -5.98
C ILE A 73 8.58 10.18 -5.00
N ASP A 74 8.76 9.96 -3.69
CA ASP A 74 8.04 10.68 -2.63
C ASP A 74 8.33 12.18 -2.68
N GLU A 75 9.59 12.58 -2.84
CA GLU A 75 10.00 13.97 -3.00
C GLU A 75 9.35 14.63 -4.21
N ALA A 76 9.41 13.99 -5.39
CA ALA A 76 8.82 14.50 -6.61
C ALA A 76 7.29 14.63 -6.49
N TYR A 77 6.64 13.61 -5.94
CA TYR A 77 5.19 13.59 -5.72
C TYR A 77 4.75 14.66 -4.71
N ARG A 78 5.49 14.82 -3.62
CA ARG A 78 5.23 15.84 -2.60
C ARG A 78 5.44 17.24 -3.12
N ALA A 79 6.46 17.49 -3.94
CA ALA A 79 6.67 18.77 -4.58
C ALA A 79 5.47 19.21 -5.45
N LYS A 80 4.77 18.25 -6.07
CA LYS A 80 3.61 18.52 -6.92
C LYS A 80 2.27 18.58 -6.18
N THR A 81 2.12 17.84 -5.08
CA THR A 81 0.81 17.66 -4.40
C THR A 81 0.75 18.16 -2.97
N GLY A 82 1.89 18.43 -2.35
CA GLY A 82 2.02 18.69 -0.91
C GLY A 82 1.84 17.45 -0.02
N LYS A 83 1.61 16.26 -0.59
CA LYS A 83 1.28 15.02 0.15
C LYS A 83 2.39 13.99 0.05
N TYR A 84 2.47 13.10 1.04
CA TYR A 84 3.42 11.98 1.05
C TYR A 84 2.86 10.76 0.33
N VAL A 85 3.68 10.11 -0.50
CA VAL A 85 3.38 8.82 -1.14
C VAL A 85 3.16 7.74 -0.08
N MET A 86 3.89 7.80 1.03
CA MET A 86 3.71 6.86 2.15
C MET A 86 2.33 6.99 2.82
N GLU A 87 1.74 8.19 2.84
CA GLU A 87 0.37 8.38 3.34
C GLU A 87 -0.65 7.75 2.38
N LEU A 88 -0.45 7.94 1.08
CA LEU A 88 -1.27 7.34 0.04
C LEU A 88 -1.21 5.80 0.10
N MET A 89 -0.01 5.24 0.28
CA MET A 89 0.20 3.81 0.43
C MET A 89 -0.56 3.27 1.65
N ARG A 90 -0.50 3.97 2.79
CA ARG A 90 -1.23 3.58 4.02
C ARG A 90 -2.74 3.57 3.81
N GLN A 91 -3.28 4.61 3.17
CA GLN A 91 -4.71 4.69 2.84
C GLN A 91 -5.13 3.52 1.94
N LEU A 92 -4.31 3.20 0.94
CA LEU A 92 -4.54 2.06 0.07
C LEU A 92 -4.50 0.73 0.84
N ILE A 93 -3.55 0.52 1.75
CA ILE A 93 -3.52 -0.70 2.57
C ILE A 93 -4.82 -0.81 3.37
N ASN A 94 -5.23 0.24 4.08
CA ASN A 94 -6.44 0.23 4.89
C ASN A 94 -7.70 -0.05 4.05
N GLU A 95 -7.79 0.51 2.84
CA GLU A 95 -8.87 0.21 1.89
C GLU A 95 -8.91 -1.29 1.55
N HIS A 96 -7.77 -1.90 1.23
CA HIS A 96 -7.73 -3.32 0.87
C HIS A 96 -7.95 -4.25 2.07
N LEU A 97 -7.48 -3.91 3.27
CA LEU A 97 -7.78 -4.68 4.48
C LEU A 97 -9.29 -4.70 4.75
N LYS A 98 -9.97 -3.56 4.57
CA LYS A 98 -11.43 -3.47 4.68
C LYS A 98 -12.14 -4.30 3.61
N LEU A 99 -11.69 -4.25 2.36
CA LEU A 99 -12.24 -5.08 1.28
C LEU A 99 -12.05 -6.57 1.56
N MET A 100 -10.88 -6.99 2.07
CA MET A 100 -10.65 -8.38 2.45
C MET A 100 -11.56 -8.83 3.59
N ALA A 101 -11.78 -8.00 4.61
CA ALA A 101 -12.72 -8.30 5.68
C ALA A 101 -14.13 -8.56 5.12
N GLN A 102 -14.58 -7.76 4.15
CA GLN A 102 -15.87 -7.95 3.47
C GLN A 102 -15.91 -9.25 2.67
N VAL A 103 -14.87 -9.57 1.90
CA VAL A 103 -14.78 -10.81 1.10
C VAL A 103 -14.85 -12.04 2.02
N ILE A 104 -14.05 -12.05 3.10
CA ILE A 104 -14.05 -13.16 4.07
C ILE A 104 -15.42 -13.29 4.73
N THR A 105 -16.07 -12.18 5.09
CA THR A 105 -17.41 -12.20 5.69
C THR A 105 -18.44 -12.79 4.73
N LYS A 106 -18.42 -12.38 3.45
CA LYS A 106 -19.31 -12.92 2.42
C LYS A 106 -19.07 -14.41 2.20
N ALA A 107 -17.81 -14.84 2.12
CA ALA A 107 -17.46 -16.25 1.97
C ALA A 107 -17.95 -17.09 3.16
N LYS A 108 -17.80 -16.61 4.40
CA LYS A 108 -18.33 -17.28 5.59
C LYS A 108 -19.86 -17.38 5.62
N LYS A 109 -20.57 -16.39 5.07
CA LYS A 109 -22.04 -16.43 4.97
C LYS A 109 -22.50 -17.39 3.88
N GLY A 110 -21.89 -17.33 2.69
CA GLY A 110 -22.20 -18.25 1.60
C GLY A 110 -21.92 -19.72 1.92
N LEU A 111 -20.98 -20.01 2.83
CA LEU A 111 -20.74 -21.36 3.36
C LEU A 111 -21.78 -21.83 4.39
N LYS A 112 -22.57 -20.92 4.98
CA LYS A 112 -23.64 -21.28 5.91
C LYS A 112 -24.99 -21.51 5.22
N ASP A 113 -25.15 -20.95 4.03
CA ASP A 113 -26.36 -21.03 3.22
C ASP A 113 -26.30 -22.16 2.16
N ALA A 114 -25.19 -22.92 2.11
CA ALA A 114 -24.95 -24.06 1.23
C ALA A 114 -24.91 -25.37 2.04
#